data_AF-A0A4R1WXD8-F1
#
_entry.id   AF-A0A4R1WXD8-F1
#
_cell.length_a   1.000
_cell.length_b   1.000
_cell.length_c   1.000
_cell.angle_alpha   90.00
_cell.angle_beta   90.00
_cell.angle_gamma   90.00
#
_symmetry.space_group_name_H-M   'P 1'
#
loop_
_entity.id
_entity.type
_entity.pdbx_description
1 polymer ?
#
loop_
_entity_poly.entity_id
_entity_poly.type
_entity_poly.pdbx_seq_one_letter_code
_entity_poly.pdbx_strand_id
1 'polypeptide(L)' 'MTVLAEYDEAWPGQFAEMARIELQESLLALLRRFPDLSLAKPAEDLEWRRVLVSGLAELPANLG' A
#
# COMPACT_ATOMS: atom_id res chain seq x y z
N MET A 1 0.45 -1.52 -33.38
CA MET A 1 1.45 -1.43 -32.29
C MET A 1 1.97 0.01 -32.20
N THR A 2 1.07 0.97 -31.95
CA THR A 2 1.38 2.42 -31.92
C THR A 2 0.25 3.15 -31.18
N VAL A 3 0.00 2.81 -29.90
CA VAL A 3 -0.90 3.60 -29.01
C VAL A 3 -0.36 3.68 -27.58
N LEU A 4 0.74 2.98 -27.23
CA LEU A 4 1.30 3.01 -25.88
C LEU A 4 2.50 3.94 -25.71
N ALA A 5 3.03 4.53 -26.80
CA ALA A 5 4.19 5.42 -26.73
C ALA A 5 3.82 6.88 -26.38
N GLU A 6 2.58 7.30 -26.57
CA GLU A 6 2.14 8.69 -26.31
C GLU A 6 1.85 8.98 -24.83
N TYR A 7 1.71 7.95 -23.99
CA TYR A 7 1.57 8.12 -22.54
C TYR A 7 2.92 8.18 -21.80
N ASP A 8 4.04 7.94 -22.49
CA ASP A 8 5.38 7.87 -21.89
C ASP A 8 5.98 9.25 -21.58
N GLU A 9 5.41 10.34 -22.13
CA GLU A 9 5.84 11.72 -21.84
C GLU A 9 5.11 12.38 -20.66
N ALA A 10 4.06 11.75 -20.11
CA ALA A 10 3.30 12.28 -18.98
C ALA A 10 3.91 11.86 -17.63
N TRP A 11 4.93 12.61 -17.21
CA TRP A 11 5.51 12.72 -15.86
C TRP A 11 5.77 11.43 -15.06
N PRO A 12 7.00 10.86 -15.14
CA PRO A 12 7.45 9.77 -14.27
C PRO A 12 7.43 10.08 -12.74
N GLY A 13 7.13 11.33 -12.34
CA GLY A 13 6.97 11.73 -10.94
C GLY A 13 5.53 11.78 -10.41
N GLN A 14 4.49 11.83 -11.26
CA GLN A 14 3.10 11.99 -10.77
C GLN A 14 2.62 10.77 -9.99
N PHE A 15 2.95 9.56 -10.44
CA PHE A 15 2.56 8.33 -9.74
C PHE A 15 3.22 8.21 -8.38
N ALA A 16 4.47 8.68 -8.23
CA ALA A 16 5.17 8.67 -6.95
C ALA A 16 4.56 9.67 -5.96
N GLU A 17 4.22 10.88 -6.41
CA GLU A 17 3.58 11.90 -5.57
C GLU A 17 2.14 11.52 -5.21
N MET A 18 1.39 10.95 -6.15
CA MET A 18 0.03 10.48 -5.89
C MET A 18 0.03 9.30 -4.90
N ALA A 19 0.90 8.31 -5.08
CA ALA A 19 1.03 7.20 -4.15
C ALA A 19 1.44 7.66 -2.73
N ARG A 20 2.27 8.71 -2.64
CA ARG A 20 2.62 9.33 -1.36
C ARG A 20 1.40 9.94 -0.68
N ILE A 21 0.61 10.74 -1.40
CA ILE A 21 -0.59 11.38 -0.86
C ILE A 21 -1.61 10.32 -0.44
N GLU A 22 -1.86 9.32 -1.29
CA GLU A 22 -2.80 8.23 -0.99
C GLU A 22 -2.41 7.47 0.28
N LEU A 23 -1.13 7.15 0.45
CA LEU A 23 -0.63 6.47 1.64
C LEU A 23 -0.77 7.34 2.89
N GLN A 24 -0.43 8.62 2.80
CA GLN A 24 -0.54 9.57 3.92
C GLN A 24 -1.98 9.68 4.41
N GLU A 25 -2.93 9.93 3.50
CA GLU A 25 -4.35 10.09 3.86
C GLU A 25 -4.95 8.79 4.37
N SER A 26 -4.62 7.66 3.74
CA SER A 26 -5.14 6.35 4.14
C SER A 26 -4.63 5.92 5.52
N LEU A 27 -3.33 6.07 5.79
CA LEU A 27 -2.75 5.74 7.11
C LEU A 27 -3.29 6.67 8.20
N LEU A 28 -3.39 7.97 7.90
CA LEU A 28 -3.92 8.95 8.84
C LEU A 28 -5.37 8.64 9.23
N ALA A 29 -6.22 8.36 8.25
CA ALA A 29 -7.62 8.00 8.47
C ALA A 29 -7.74 6.68 9.26
N LEU A 30 -6.96 5.67 8.88
CA LEU A 30 -6.98 4.35 9.52
C LEU A 30 -6.62 4.44 11.01
N LEU A 31 -5.46 5.05 11.33
CA LEU A 31 -4.95 5.11 12.70
C LEU A 31 -5.76 6.07 13.59
N ARG A 32 -6.40 7.09 13.01
CA ARG A 32 -7.38 7.92 13.74
C ARG A 32 -8.64 7.16 14.08
N ARG A 33 -9.11 6.27 13.18
CA ARG A 33 -10.37 5.54 13.36
C ARG A 33 -10.24 4.34 14.30
N PHE A 34 -9.07 3.70 14.30
CA PHE A 34 -8.75 2.50 15.06
C PHE A 34 -7.44 2.74 15.85
N PRO A 35 -7.51 3.48 16.97
CA PRO A 35 -6.31 3.86 17.72
C PRO A 35 -5.60 2.67 18.38
N ASP A 36 -6.33 1.58 18.66
CA ASP A 36 -5.80 0.37 19.29
C ASP A 36 -5.53 -0.75 18.26
N LEU A 37 -5.39 -0.39 16.97
CA LEU A 37 -5.09 -1.32 15.87
C LEU A 37 -3.85 -2.15 16.19
N SER A 38 -3.98 -3.46 16.13
CA SER A 38 -2.88 -4.41 16.37
C SER A 38 -2.93 -5.58 15.41
N LEU A 39 -1.81 -6.31 15.27
CA LEU A 39 -1.80 -7.56 14.51
C LEU A 39 -2.61 -8.63 15.25
N ALA A 40 -3.40 -9.40 14.52
CA ALA A 40 -4.18 -10.50 15.10
C ALA A 40 -3.35 -11.77 15.32
N LYS A 41 -2.10 -11.80 14.83
CA LYS A 41 -1.13 -12.89 15.04
C LYS A 41 0.30 -12.32 15.13
N PRO A 42 1.27 -13.07 15.69
CA PRO A 42 2.67 -12.66 15.70
C PRO A 42 3.19 -12.29 14.31
N ALA A 43 4.11 -11.33 14.23
CA ALA A 43 4.58 -10.79 12.94
C ALA A 43 5.37 -11.83 12.14
N GLU A 44 6.05 -12.74 12.83
CA GLU A 44 6.78 -13.88 12.27
C GLU A 44 5.87 -14.90 11.55
N ASP A 45 4.57 -14.93 11.88
CA ASP A 45 3.59 -15.83 11.27
C ASP A 45 2.92 -15.24 10.01
N LEU A 46 3.32 -14.02 9.61
CA LEU A 46 2.80 -13.36 8.42
C LEU A 46 3.43 -13.93 7.14
N GLU A 47 2.59 -14.30 6.18
CA GLU A 47 3.05 -14.86 4.92
C GLU A 47 3.40 -13.75 3.92
N TRP A 48 4.64 -13.78 3.44
CA TRP A 48 5.13 -12.86 2.40
C TRP A 48 4.89 -13.42 1.00
N ARG A 49 4.31 -12.61 0.11
CA ARG A 49 4.20 -12.95 -1.31
C ARG A 49 5.54 -12.83 -1.99
N ARG A 50 5.91 -13.84 -2.78
CA ARG A 50 7.12 -13.85 -3.63
C ARG A 50 6.80 -13.31 -5.03
N VAL A 51 6.56 -12.00 -5.12
CA VAL A 51 6.25 -11.29 -6.38
C VAL A 51 7.15 -10.07 -6.57
N LEU A 52 7.14 -9.45 -7.76
CA LEU A 52 7.97 -8.29 -8.12
C LEU A 52 7.84 -7.09 -7.16
N VAL A 53 6.68 -6.90 -6.53
CA VAL A 53 6.44 -5.88 -5.51
C VAL A 53 6.18 -6.55 -4.17
N SER A 54 7.10 -6.39 -3.21
CA SER A 54 6.99 -7.00 -1.89
C SER A 54 5.69 -6.65 -1.17
N GLY A 55 5.08 -7.64 -0.54
CA GLY A 55 3.91 -7.45 0.31
C GLY A 55 3.46 -8.73 0.98
N LEU A 56 2.60 -8.60 1.99
CA LEU A 56 1.98 -9.74 2.67
C LEU A 56 0.87 -10.34 1.81
N ALA A 57 0.63 -11.64 1.98
CA ALA A 57 -0.53 -12.33 1.41
C ALA A 57 -1.83 -11.86 2.10
N GLU A 58 -1.75 -11.68 3.41
CA GLU A 58 -2.81 -11.15 4.27
C GLU A 58 -2.21 -10.29 5.39
N LEU A 59 -2.97 -9.32 5.88
CA LEU A 59 -2.63 -8.55 7.08
C LEU A 59 -3.79 -8.66 8.08
N PRO A 60 -3.87 -9.76 8.84
CA PRO A 60 -4.93 -9.94 9.83
C PRO A 60 -4.69 -8.97 11.00
N ALA A 61 -5.71 -8.18 11.33
CA ALA A 61 -5.63 -7.12 12.33
C ALA A 61 -6.84 -7.12 13.26
N ASN A 62 -6.60 -6.78 14.52
CA ASN A 62 -7.64 -6.42 15.49
C ASN A 62 -7.84 -4.90 15.42
N LEU A 63 -9.08 -4.44 15.27
CA LEU A 63 -9.38 -3.01 15.10
C LEU A 63 -9.49 -2.21 16.42
N GLY A 64 -9.27 -2.87 17.56
CA GLY A 64 -9.62 -2.38 18.89
C GLY A 64 -10.98 -2.88 19.32
#